data_AF-A0A329SPY7-F1
#
_entry.id   AF-A0A329SPY7-F1
#
_cell.length_a   1.000
_cell.length_b   1.000
_cell.length_c   1.000
_cell.angle_alpha   90.00
_cell.angle_beta   90.00
_cell.angle_gamma   90.00
#
_symmetry.space_group_name_H-M   'P 1'
#
loop_
_entity.id
_entity.type
_entity.pdbx_description
1 polymer ?
#
loop_
_entity_poly.entity_id
_entity_poly.type
_entity_poly.pdbx_seq_one_letter_code
_entity_poly.pdbx_strand_id
1 'polypeptide(L)'
;MALLLRSVTSVSAKRATACALADVVAGSSSVRGFASKKDKKKGKKGGDDGNFEQMLRAIKGQYPDAEEWTEEEKQSHQEIGRRYNTMSTIEHNHFMRDVQTKIDLKWDAINALPAELQAEALEIDVSPVPEERGMATWTPPIPGFRRYTDEGDESMD
;
A
#
# COMPACT_ATOMS: atom_id res chain seq x y z
N MET A 1 -27.77 0.80 -40.66
CA MET A 1 -28.10 1.80 -39.63
C MET A 1 -26.88 2.00 -38.73
N ALA A 2 -26.67 3.24 -38.30
CA ALA A 2 -25.42 3.83 -37.81
C ALA A 2 -24.65 3.05 -36.72
N LEU A 3 -23.34 2.93 -36.95
CA LEU A 3 -22.32 2.67 -35.93
C LEU A 3 -22.17 3.93 -35.05
N LEU A 4 -22.49 3.83 -33.76
CA LEU A 4 -22.23 4.90 -32.79
C LEU A 4 -20.95 4.58 -32.00
N LEU A 5 -19.82 5.01 -32.55
CA LEU A 5 -18.56 5.15 -31.84
C LEU A 5 -18.70 6.28 -30.81
N ARG A 6 -18.72 5.94 -29.52
CA ARG A 6 -18.63 6.93 -28.42
C ARG A 6 -17.20 6.97 -27.91
N SER A 7 -16.45 7.94 -28.41
CA SER A 7 -15.19 8.40 -27.82
C SER A 7 -15.50 9.32 -26.63
N VAL A 8 -14.95 9.02 -25.45
CA VAL A 8 -14.89 10.01 -24.36
C VAL A 8 -13.52 9.95 -23.69
N THR A 9 -12.97 11.14 -23.55
CA THR A 9 -11.60 11.52 -23.23
C THR A 9 -11.24 11.29 -21.77
N SER A 10 -10.03 10.77 -21.54
CA SER A 10 -9.40 10.66 -20.22
C SER A 10 -9.12 12.04 -19.61
N VAL A 11 -9.68 12.32 -18.43
CA VAL A 11 -9.39 13.53 -17.65
C VAL A 11 -8.26 13.22 -16.67
N SER A 12 -7.09 13.83 -16.86
CA SER A 12 -5.98 13.77 -15.92
C SER A 12 -6.18 14.76 -14.77
N ALA A 13 -6.37 14.27 -13.56
CA ALA A 13 -6.33 15.10 -12.35
C ALA A 13 -4.96 14.99 -11.69
N LYS A 14 -4.17 16.05 -11.78
CA LYS A 14 -2.98 16.28 -10.96
C LYS A 14 -3.42 17.05 -9.71
N ARG A 15 -3.16 16.53 -8.51
CA ARG A 15 -3.00 17.36 -7.31
C ARG A 15 -1.98 16.73 -6.36
N ALA A 16 -1.13 17.61 -5.86
CA ALA A 16 0.12 17.33 -5.19
C ALA A 16 -0.05 17.16 -3.66
N THR A 17 0.83 16.31 -3.13
CA THR A 17 1.51 16.29 -1.82
C THR A 17 1.12 17.28 -0.72
N ALA A 18 0.92 16.76 0.50
CA ALA A 18 1.74 17.09 1.68
C ALA A 18 1.41 16.14 2.87
N CYS A 19 2.25 15.14 3.12
CA CYS A 19 2.42 14.57 4.45
C CYS A 19 3.71 15.16 5.00
N ALA A 20 3.60 16.01 6.04
CA ALA A 20 4.74 16.43 6.83
C ALA A 20 5.06 15.32 7.84
N LEU A 21 6.21 14.67 7.66
CA LEU A 21 6.86 13.87 8.70
C LEU A 21 7.92 14.77 9.34
N ALA A 22 7.80 15.04 10.63
CA ALA A 22 8.87 15.61 11.44
C ALA A 22 9.62 14.49 12.18
N ASP A 23 10.94 14.61 12.15
CA ASP A 23 11.95 14.13 13.09
C ASP A 23 12.09 12.63 13.35
N VAL A 24 13.13 12.04 12.73
CA VAL A 24 14.18 11.34 13.48
C VAL A 24 15.53 11.58 12.78
N VAL A 25 16.32 12.49 13.34
CA VAL A 25 17.78 12.51 13.17
C VAL A 25 18.38 11.67 14.28
N ALA A 26 18.98 10.53 13.96
CA ALA A 26 20.11 9.95 14.70
C ALA A 26 20.65 8.70 14.00
N GLY A 27 21.56 8.90 13.04
CA GLY A 27 22.35 7.83 12.44
C GLY A 27 23.78 8.32 12.27
N SER A 28 24.63 8.01 13.25
CA SER A 28 26.04 8.37 13.29
C SER A 28 26.83 7.65 12.20
N SER A 29 27.32 8.39 11.21
CA SER A 29 28.45 7.95 10.40
C SER A 29 29.53 9.01 10.44
N SER A 30 30.48 8.78 11.34
CA SER A 30 31.75 9.49 11.41
C SER A 30 32.51 9.29 10.09
N VAL A 31 32.49 10.31 9.22
CA VAL A 31 33.40 10.38 8.07
C VAL A 31 34.41 11.48 8.38
N ARG A 32 35.62 11.09 8.77
CA ARG A 32 36.77 11.98 8.91
C ARG A 32 37.24 12.37 7.51
N GLY A 33 36.86 13.56 7.06
CA GLY A 33 37.39 14.20 5.85
C GLY A 33 38.46 15.23 6.21
N PHE A 34 39.63 15.14 5.57
CA PHE A 34 40.77 16.03 5.74
C PHE A 34 40.43 17.49 5.46
N ALA A 35 40.85 18.39 6.37
CA ALA A 35 40.70 19.83 6.22
C ALA A 35 41.83 20.42 5.33
N SER A 36 41.50 20.85 4.11
CA SER A 36 42.33 21.78 3.33
C SER A 36 41.80 23.20 3.46
N LYS A 37 42.70 24.15 3.74
CA LYS A 37 42.39 25.57 3.97
C LYS A 37 41.76 26.26 2.75
N LYS A 38 40.57 26.81 3.00
CA LYS A 38 39.83 27.95 2.41
C LYS A 38 40.45 28.72 1.22
N ASP A 39 39.73 28.74 0.10
CA ASP A 39 39.66 29.90 -0.79
C ASP A 39 38.24 30.46 -0.83
N LYS A 40 38.12 31.75 -0.51
CA LYS A 40 36.86 32.51 -0.53
C LYS A 40 36.54 32.86 -1.99
N LYS A 41 35.51 32.25 -2.58
CA LYS A 41 34.93 32.72 -3.86
C LYS A 41 33.43 32.97 -3.75
N LYS A 42 33.12 34.27 -3.64
CA LYS A 42 32.02 35.02 -4.26
C LYS A 42 30.71 34.26 -4.56
N GLY A 43 29.69 34.56 -3.75
CA GLY A 43 28.25 34.55 -4.03
C GLY A 43 27.68 33.51 -5.00
N LYS A 44 26.96 32.52 -4.47
CA LYS A 44 25.91 31.83 -5.22
C LYS A 44 24.63 31.79 -4.38
N LYS A 45 23.68 32.62 -4.81
CA LYS A 45 22.27 32.58 -4.46
C LYS A 45 21.72 31.21 -4.94
N GLY A 46 20.95 30.52 -4.08
CA GLY A 46 20.23 29.28 -4.45
C GLY A 46 20.51 28.10 -3.51
N GLY A 47 19.97 28.15 -2.28
CA GLY A 47 20.00 27.02 -1.33
C GLY A 47 18.84 26.04 -1.50
N ASP A 48 17.72 26.48 -2.09
CA ASP A 48 16.55 25.62 -2.37
C ASP A 48 16.74 24.75 -3.61
N ASP A 49 17.50 25.23 -4.60
CA ASP A 49 17.70 24.51 -5.86
C ASP A 49 18.47 23.19 -5.65
N GLY A 50 19.41 23.14 -4.69
CA GLY A 50 20.19 21.94 -4.40
C GLY A 50 19.38 20.81 -3.74
N ASN A 51 18.51 21.14 -2.79
CA ASN A 51 17.61 20.16 -2.16
C ASN A 51 16.57 19.66 -3.16
N PHE A 52 16.05 20.55 -4.01
CA PHE A 52 15.11 20.21 -5.07
C PHE A 52 15.77 19.33 -6.14
N GLU A 53 17.01 19.62 -6.55
CA GLU A 53 17.80 18.77 -7.45
C GLU A 53 18.09 17.39 -6.84
N GLN A 54 18.38 17.32 -5.54
CA GLN A 54 18.58 16.06 -4.83
C GLN A 54 17.29 15.24 -4.77
N MET A 55 16.14 15.88 -4.49
CA MET A 55 14.82 15.25 -4.56
C MET A 55 14.52 14.73 -5.97
N LEU A 56 14.76 15.54 -7.01
CA LEU A 56 14.60 15.12 -8.40
C LEU A 56 15.53 13.97 -8.76
N ARG A 57 16.74 13.94 -8.23
CA ARG A 57 17.67 12.83 -8.42
C ARG A 57 17.20 11.55 -7.71
N ALA A 58 16.58 11.66 -6.54
CA ALA A 58 16.00 10.52 -5.85
C ALA A 58 14.77 9.95 -6.58
N ILE A 59 13.98 10.82 -7.24
CA ILE A 59 12.82 10.43 -8.06
C ILE A 59 13.26 9.85 -9.41
N LYS A 60 14.31 10.42 -10.01
CA LYS A 60 14.90 9.89 -11.25
C LYS A 60 15.60 8.57 -10.94
N GLY A 61 14.87 7.46 -11.12
CA GLY A 61 15.39 6.11 -10.92
C GLY A 61 16.72 5.93 -11.65
N GLN A 62 17.76 5.59 -10.90
CA GLN A 62 19.00 5.09 -11.48
C GLN A 62 18.81 3.61 -11.72
N TYR A 63 18.52 3.23 -12.95
CA TYR A 63 18.49 1.84 -13.33
C TYR A 63 19.94 1.37 -13.47
N PRO A 64 20.38 0.36 -12.69
CA PRO A 64 21.64 -0.29 -12.98
C PRO A 64 21.58 -0.91 -14.38
N ASP A 65 22.73 -1.05 -15.04
CA ASP A 65 22.81 -1.76 -16.31
C ASP A 65 22.34 -3.20 -16.06
N ALA A 66 21.16 -3.55 -16.59
CA ALA A 66 20.56 -4.85 -16.37
C ALA A 66 21.29 -5.88 -17.23
N GLU A 67 21.75 -6.97 -16.61
CA GLU A 67 22.26 -8.12 -17.33
C GLU A 67 21.11 -8.77 -18.11
N GLU A 68 21.31 -9.01 -19.41
CA GLU A 68 20.29 -9.64 -20.23
C GLU A 68 20.08 -11.08 -19.77
N TRP A 69 18.84 -11.42 -19.38
CA TRP A 69 18.53 -12.79 -18.98
C TRP A 69 18.92 -13.79 -20.07
N THR A 70 19.53 -14.89 -19.63
CA THR A 70 19.78 -16.05 -20.48
C THR A 70 18.45 -16.63 -21.00
N GLU A 71 18.47 -17.36 -22.11
CA GLU A 71 17.25 -17.93 -22.69
C GLU A 71 16.56 -18.92 -21.72
N GLU A 72 17.34 -19.66 -20.94
CA GLU A 72 16.85 -20.59 -19.92
C GLU A 72 16.14 -19.84 -18.79
N GLU A 73 16.71 -18.74 -18.30
CA GLU A 73 16.08 -17.90 -17.27
C GLU A 73 14.81 -17.23 -17.79
N LYS A 74 14.78 -16.80 -19.05
CA LYS A 74 13.57 -16.22 -19.67
C LYS A 74 12.43 -17.24 -19.70
N GLN A 75 12.72 -18.49 -20.05
CA GLN A 75 11.73 -19.57 -20.06
C GLN A 75 11.24 -19.88 -18.64
N SER A 76 12.15 -20.01 -17.67
CA SER A 76 11.82 -20.25 -16.26
C SER A 76 10.90 -19.15 -15.70
N HIS A 77 11.24 -17.87 -15.92
CA HIS A 77 10.39 -16.75 -15.49
C HIS A 77 9.03 -16.75 -16.20
N GLN A 78 8.98 -17.14 -17.48
CA GLN A 78 7.71 -17.26 -18.20
C GLN A 78 6.82 -18.36 -17.60
N GLU A 79 7.40 -19.50 -17.23
CA GLU A 79 6.69 -20.60 -16.58
C GLU A 79 6.18 -20.21 -15.20
N ILE A 80 7.01 -19.51 -14.40
CA ILE A 80 6.62 -18.97 -13.10
C ILE A 80 5.43 -18.01 -13.25
N GLY A 81 5.49 -17.08 -14.21
CA GLY A 81 4.40 -16.15 -14.48
C GLY A 81 3.10 -16.85 -14.89
N ARG A 82 3.18 -17.86 -15.76
CA ARG A 82 2.01 -18.68 -16.16
C ARG A 82 1.42 -19.42 -14.96
N ARG A 83 2.26 -20.04 -14.14
CA ARG A 83 1.83 -20.77 -12.95
C ARG A 83 1.20 -19.84 -11.92
N TYR A 84 1.80 -18.68 -11.68
CA TYR A 84 1.26 -17.65 -10.79
C TYR A 84 -0.14 -17.22 -11.24
N ASN A 85 -0.32 -16.90 -12.52
CA ASN A 85 -1.63 -16.50 -13.06
C ASN A 85 -2.67 -17.61 -12.89
N THR A 86 -2.27 -18.86 -13.14
CA THR A 86 -3.16 -20.03 -12.99
C THR A 86 -3.58 -20.18 -11.52
N MET A 87 -2.63 -20.17 -10.59
CA MET A 87 -2.90 -20.35 -9.16
C MET A 87 -3.73 -19.20 -8.59
N SER A 88 -3.41 -17.95 -8.95
CA SER A 88 -4.19 -16.78 -8.53
C SER A 88 -5.64 -16.82 -9.03
N THR A 89 -5.86 -17.31 -10.25
CA THR A 89 -7.22 -17.52 -10.78
C THR A 89 -7.96 -18.61 -10.02
N ILE A 90 -7.29 -19.71 -9.68
CA ILE A 90 -7.87 -20.80 -8.88
C ILE A 90 -8.27 -20.28 -7.50
N GLU A 91 -7.39 -19.56 -6.81
CA GLU A 91 -7.66 -18.96 -5.50
C GLU A 91 -8.86 -18.01 -5.55
N HIS A 92 -8.92 -17.15 -6.57
CA HIS A 92 -10.05 -16.26 -6.78
C HIS A 92 -11.37 -17.01 -6.97
N ASN A 93 -11.37 -18.06 -7.81
CA ASN A 93 -12.56 -18.87 -8.06
C ASN A 93 -13.03 -19.61 -6.80
N HIS A 94 -12.10 -20.11 -5.98
CA HIS A 94 -12.44 -20.73 -4.69
C HIS A 94 -13.08 -19.72 -3.74
N PHE A 95 -12.49 -18.52 -3.62
CA PHE A 95 -13.04 -17.46 -2.78
C PHE A 95 -14.44 -17.04 -3.25
N MET A 96 -14.64 -16.81 -4.55
CA MET A 96 -15.94 -16.41 -5.08
C MET A 96 -17.00 -17.50 -4.92
N ARG A 97 -16.62 -18.78 -5.09
CA ARG A 97 -17.54 -19.90 -4.83
C ARG A 97 -17.96 -19.98 -3.38
N ASP A 98 -17.03 -19.80 -2.45
CA ASP A 98 -17.32 -19.79 -1.01
C ASP A 98 -18.23 -18.62 -0.62
N VAL A 99 -17.92 -17.41 -1.10
CA VAL A 99 -18.77 -16.22 -0.89
C VAL A 99 -20.18 -16.44 -1.44
N GLN A 100 -20.32 -16.95 -2.66
CA GLN A 100 -21.63 -17.22 -3.25
C GLN A 100 -22.40 -18.26 -2.43
N THR A 101 -21.74 -19.35 -2.02
CA THR A 101 -22.36 -20.39 -1.19
C THR A 101 -22.86 -19.80 0.13
N LYS A 102 -22.09 -18.92 0.76
CA LYS A 102 -22.50 -18.21 1.98
C LYS A 102 -23.70 -17.28 1.75
N ILE A 103 -23.76 -16.60 0.59
CA ILE A 103 -24.91 -15.76 0.21
C ILE A 103 -26.16 -16.63 0.04
N ASP A 104 -26.06 -17.73 -0.71
CA ASP A 104 -27.19 -18.62 -0.96
C ASP A 104 -27.73 -19.22 0.35
N LEU A 105 -26.83 -19.73 1.20
CA LEU A 105 -27.19 -20.26 2.52
C LEU A 105 -27.79 -19.17 3.43
N LYS A 106 -27.33 -17.92 3.34
CA LYS A 106 -27.93 -16.81 4.10
C LYS A 106 -29.38 -16.59 3.68
N TRP A 107 -29.67 -16.58 2.38
CA TRP A 107 -31.05 -16.40 1.89
C TRP A 107 -31.95 -17.56 2.26
N ASP A 108 -31.47 -18.79 2.12
CA ASP A 108 -32.19 -19.99 2.54
C ASP A 108 -32.52 -19.96 4.04
N ALA A 109 -31.57 -19.53 4.87
CA ALA A 109 -31.77 -19.37 6.30
C ALA A 109 -32.81 -18.30 6.63
N ILE A 110 -32.77 -17.13 5.96
CA ILE A 110 -33.77 -16.06 6.16
C ILE A 110 -35.17 -16.55 5.77
N ASN A 111 -35.29 -17.26 4.65
CA ASN A 111 -36.57 -17.79 4.17
C ASN A 111 -37.14 -18.88 5.10
N ALA A 112 -36.28 -19.61 5.81
CA ALA A 112 -36.69 -20.62 6.79
C ALA A 112 -37.20 -20.02 8.12
N LEU A 113 -36.95 -18.73 8.39
CA LEU A 113 -37.45 -18.06 9.60
C LEU A 113 -38.97 -17.79 9.52
N PRO A 114 -39.65 -17.69 10.67
CA PRO A 114 -41.03 -17.21 10.71
C PRO A 114 -41.13 -15.73 10.28
N ALA A 115 -42.25 -15.35 9.67
CA ALA A 115 -42.45 -14.03 9.05
C ALA A 115 -42.19 -12.84 9.99
N GLU A 116 -42.43 -13.00 11.30
CA GLU A 116 -42.17 -11.97 12.31
C GLU A 116 -40.68 -11.64 12.43
N LEU A 117 -39.80 -12.65 12.34
CA LEU A 117 -38.35 -12.50 12.45
C LEU A 117 -37.66 -12.20 11.12
N GLN A 118 -38.33 -12.47 10.00
CA GLN A 118 -37.79 -12.16 8.67
C GLN A 118 -37.62 -10.66 8.46
N ALA A 119 -38.55 -9.84 8.98
CA ALA A 119 -38.49 -8.39 8.83
C ALA A 119 -37.25 -7.79 9.52
N GLU A 120 -36.93 -8.26 10.73
CA GLU A 120 -35.73 -7.85 11.47
C GLU A 120 -34.45 -8.35 10.80
N ALA A 121 -34.44 -9.60 10.31
CA ALA A 121 -33.27 -10.18 9.64
C ALA A 121 -32.89 -9.49 8.31
N LEU A 122 -33.83 -8.76 7.69
CA LEU A 122 -33.61 -7.98 6.46
C LEU A 122 -33.07 -6.57 6.73
N GLU A 123 -33.06 -6.13 7.99
CA GLU A 123 -32.48 -4.85 8.38
C GLU A 123 -30.96 -4.85 8.17
N ILE A 124 -30.43 -3.75 7.65
CA ILE A 124 -28.99 -3.60 7.40
C ILE A 124 -28.31 -3.17 8.70
N ASP A 125 -27.40 -3.99 9.19
CA ASP A 125 -26.53 -3.61 10.31
C ASP A 125 -25.54 -2.53 9.87
N VAL A 126 -25.64 -1.35 10.52
CA VAL A 126 -24.78 -0.18 10.30
C VAL A 126 -23.74 -0.04 11.42
N SER A 127 -23.64 -1.03 12.32
CA SER A 127 -22.63 -1.02 13.37
C SER A 127 -21.21 -0.98 12.77
N PRO A 128 -20.30 -0.20 13.36
CA PRO A 128 -18.92 -0.16 12.88
C PRO A 128 -18.22 -1.49 13.15
N VAL A 129 -17.18 -1.78 12.38
CA VAL A 129 -16.32 -2.94 12.64
C VAL A 129 -15.68 -2.77 14.03
N PRO A 130 -15.67 -3.82 14.88
CA PRO A 130 -15.08 -3.74 16.21
C PRO A 130 -13.62 -3.29 16.17
N GLU A 131 -13.27 -2.31 16.99
CA GLU A 131 -11.92 -1.73 17.07
C GLU A 131 -10.86 -2.73 17.54
N GLU A 132 -11.28 -3.76 18.28
CA GLU A 132 -10.42 -4.86 18.74
C GLU A 132 -9.89 -5.74 17.59
N ARG A 133 -10.50 -5.66 16.40
CA ARG A 133 -10.07 -6.44 15.23
C ARG A 133 -8.83 -5.80 14.59
N GLY A 134 -7.67 -6.17 15.11
CA GLY A 134 -6.38 -5.82 14.52
C GLY A 134 -6.11 -6.52 13.18
N MET A 135 -5.23 -5.91 12.37
CA MET A 135 -4.66 -6.56 11.20
C MET A 135 -3.67 -7.64 11.64
N ALA A 136 -3.62 -8.76 10.91
CA ALA A 136 -2.65 -9.81 11.18
C ALA A 136 -1.22 -9.25 11.03
N THR A 137 -0.42 -9.39 12.08
CA THR A 137 1.01 -9.04 12.07
C THR A 137 1.85 -10.25 11.69
N TRP A 138 3.04 -10.03 11.12
CA TRP A 138 3.93 -11.14 10.79
C TRP A 138 4.39 -11.93 12.02
N THR A 139 4.59 -11.22 13.13
CA THR A 139 4.96 -11.79 14.42
C THR A 139 3.89 -11.39 15.43
N PRO A 140 3.34 -12.31 16.24
CA PRO A 140 2.36 -11.94 17.24
C PRO A 140 2.98 -10.96 18.26
N PRO A 141 2.21 -9.97 18.74
CA PRO A 141 2.70 -9.01 19.72
C PRO A 141 3.01 -9.71 21.06
N ILE A 142 4.02 -9.21 21.77
CA ILE A 142 4.35 -9.69 23.11
C ILE A 142 3.34 -9.10 24.10
N PRO A 143 2.65 -9.91 24.92
CA PRO A 143 1.69 -9.40 25.90
C PRO A 143 2.34 -8.38 26.84
N GLY A 144 1.75 -7.19 26.96
CA GLY A 144 2.21 -6.14 27.87
C GLY A 144 3.44 -5.35 27.44
N PHE A 145 4.03 -5.63 26.26
CA PHE A 145 5.16 -4.86 25.75
C PHE A 145 4.68 -3.59 25.05
N ARG A 146 4.97 -2.42 25.65
CA ARG A 146 4.73 -1.09 25.05
C ARG A 146 6.03 -0.52 24.51
N ARG A 147 5.99 0.17 23.37
CA ARG A 147 7.18 0.88 22.86
C ARG A 147 7.31 2.19 23.63
N TYR A 148 8.55 2.63 23.89
CA TYR A 148 8.83 3.90 24.59
C TYR A 148 8.24 5.15 23.92
N THR A 149 7.80 5.05 22.67
CA THR A 149 7.13 6.13 21.92
C THR A 149 5.65 6.28 22.28
N ASP A 150 5.06 5.28 22.95
CA ASP A 150 3.62 5.19 23.20
C ASP A 150 3.25 5.73 24.61
N GLU A 151 4.21 6.37 25.30
CA GLU A 151 4.06 6.90 26.67
C GLU A 151 3.19 8.18 26.75
N GLY A 152 2.79 8.77 25.62
CA GLY A 152 2.08 10.06 25.55
C GLY A 152 0.56 9.99 25.36
N ASP A 153 0.00 8.84 25.04
CA ASP A 153 -1.42 8.72 24.64
C ASP A 153 -2.39 8.54 25.83
N GLU A 154 -1.89 8.47 27.07
CA GLU A 154 -2.70 8.31 28.29
C GLU A 154 -3.01 9.65 28.99
N SER A 155 -3.45 10.67 28.25
CA SER A 155 -3.92 11.93 28.87
C SER A 155 -5.19 12.52 28.27
N MET A 156 -6.19 11.69 27.94
CA MET A 156 -7.58 12.16 27.83
C MET A 156 -8.53 11.01 28.24
N ASP A 157 -8.87 10.98 29.53
CA ASP A 157 -10.07 10.32 30.06
C ASP A 157 -11.33 11.15 29.73
#